data_AF-A0A504YGN6-F1
#
_entry.id   AF-A0A504YGN6-F1
#
_cell.length_a   1.000
_cell.length_b   1.000
_cell.length_c   1.000
_cell.angle_alpha   90.00
_cell.angle_beta   90.00
_cell.angle_gamma   90.00
#
_symmetry.space_group_name_H-M   'P 1'
#
loop_
_entity.id
_entity.type
_entity.pdbx_description
1 polymer ?
#
loop_
_entity_poly.entity_id
_entity_poly.type
_entity_poly.pdbx_seq_one_letter_code
_entity_poly.pdbx_strand_id
1 'polypeptide(L)'
;MQSTNTEGSATPPRLFITSGSHEGLRGMCYIFLRMTDKAITGANIASEVVFQQLDASGGNLVQSLVNYFEKLVIPLLENNEDWGTLGKIGQSADVDEFFIEVRRYMDALNSARENMDDKIDLSTEEENSLVVQLSNPNELPNIGTSFEILIDEMRTPSVQAVIMALQYARARIIKYWRQLVSIY
;
A
#
# COMPACT_ATOMS: atom_id res chain seq x y z
N MET A 1 -6.48 -30.31 38.22
CA MET A 1 -5.42 -29.41 37.71
C MET A 1 -4.87 -30.00 36.43
N GLN A 2 -4.92 -29.21 35.34
CA GLN A 2 -3.99 -29.16 34.18
C GLN A 2 -3.74 -30.44 33.36
N SER A 3 -3.75 -30.44 32.03
CA SER A 3 -3.92 -29.39 31.01
C SER A 3 -4.36 -30.05 29.70
N THR A 4 -5.31 -29.43 29.01
CA THR A 4 -5.64 -29.70 27.62
C THR A 4 -4.55 -29.12 26.74
N ASN A 5 -3.81 -29.97 26.01
CA ASN A 5 -2.98 -29.54 24.90
C ASN A 5 -3.89 -29.13 23.75
N THR A 6 -4.08 -27.83 23.57
CA THR A 6 -4.66 -27.27 22.35
C THR A 6 -3.56 -27.28 21.29
N GLU A 7 -3.53 -28.32 20.46
CA GLU A 7 -2.74 -28.31 19.23
C GLU A 7 -3.33 -27.24 18.32
N GLY A 8 -2.67 -26.07 18.25
CA GLY A 8 -2.98 -25.05 17.27
C GLY A 8 -2.75 -25.64 15.88
N SER A 9 -3.82 -25.77 15.10
CA SER A 9 -3.73 -26.22 13.71
C SER A 9 -2.97 -25.16 12.90
N ALA A 10 -1.66 -25.34 12.74
CA ALA A 10 -0.88 -24.54 11.80
C ALA A 10 -1.43 -24.82 10.39
N THR A 11 -2.01 -23.80 9.77
CA THR A 11 -2.47 -23.92 8.38
C THR A 11 -1.24 -24.15 7.48
N PRO A 12 -1.31 -25.10 6.52
CA PRO A 12 -0.18 -25.38 5.66
C PRO A 12 0.15 -24.16 4.77
N PRO A 13 1.44 -23.94 4.45
CA PRO A 13 1.85 -22.83 3.60
C PRO A 13 1.16 -22.92 2.24
N ARG A 14 0.55 -21.82 1.80
CA ARG A 14 -0.18 -21.73 0.53
C ARG A 14 0.68 -21.05 -0.52
N LEU A 15 0.84 -21.70 -1.67
CA LEU A 15 1.43 -21.11 -2.87
C LEU A 15 0.31 -20.80 -3.86
N PHE A 16 0.32 -19.59 -4.41
CA PHE A 16 -0.59 -19.20 -5.48
C PHE A 16 0.18 -18.47 -6.58
N ILE A 17 -0.36 -18.51 -7.79
CA ILE A 17 0.20 -17.82 -8.96
C ILE A 17 -0.79 -16.74 -9.33
N THR A 18 -0.32 -15.50 -9.43
CA THR A 18 -1.14 -14.33 -9.74
C THR A 18 -0.48 -13.50 -10.83
N SER A 19 -1.29 -12.91 -11.71
CA SER A 19 -0.90 -11.83 -12.61
C SER A 19 -0.92 -10.45 -11.93
N GLY A 20 -1.31 -10.39 -10.65
CA GLY A 20 -1.45 -9.15 -9.88
C GLY A 20 -2.77 -8.41 -10.08
N SER A 21 -3.69 -8.92 -10.91
CA SER A 21 -4.95 -8.23 -11.25
C SER A 21 -6.13 -8.53 -10.32
N HIS A 22 -6.08 -9.63 -9.57
CA HIS A 22 -7.20 -10.10 -8.73
C HIS A 22 -6.82 -10.29 -7.27
N GLU A 23 -5.58 -10.67 -6.99
CA GLU A 23 -5.07 -10.86 -5.64
C GLU A 23 -3.79 -10.04 -5.45
N GLY A 24 -3.76 -9.27 -4.36
CA GLY A 24 -2.59 -8.51 -3.96
C GLY A 24 -1.43 -9.42 -3.57
N LEU A 25 -0.20 -8.95 -3.82
CA LEU A 25 1.02 -9.64 -3.41
C LEU A 25 1.11 -9.65 -1.89
N ARG A 26 1.29 -10.85 -1.31
CA ARG A 26 1.37 -11.08 0.13
C ARG A 26 2.40 -12.16 0.42
N GLY A 27 3.12 -12.01 1.52
CA GLY A 27 4.16 -12.97 1.90
C GLY A 27 5.40 -12.88 1.01
N MET A 28 6.14 -13.99 0.91
CA MET A 28 7.30 -14.08 0.03
C MET A 28 6.87 -14.24 -1.43
N CYS A 29 7.27 -13.29 -2.26
CA CYS A 29 6.98 -13.26 -3.69
C CYS A 29 8.22 -13.70 -4.49
N TYR A 30 7.99 -14.50 -5.52
CA TYR A 30 9.01 -14.97 -6.45
C TYR A 30 8.59 -14.58 -7.87
N ILE A 31 9.40 -13.75 -8.53
CA ILE A 31 9.10 -13.18 -9.84
C ILE A 31 10.06 -13.79 -10.85
N PHE A 32 9.50 -14.27 -11.95
CA PHE A 32 10.23 -14.86 -13.06
C PHE A 32 9.89 -14.05 -14.31
N LEU A 33 10.84 -13.25 -14.79
CA LEU A 33 10.66 -12.41 -15.97
C LEU A 33 11.50 -12.97 -17.12
N ARG A 34 10.83 -13.41 -18.17
CA ARG A 34 11.48 -13.90 -19.39
C ARG A 34 11.93 -12.71 -20.23
N MET A 35 13.22 -12.67 -20.57
CA MET A 35 13.82 -11.53 -21.28
C MET A 35 13.80 -11.68 -22.81
N THR A 36 13.53 -12.88 -23.33
CA THR A 36 13.54 -13.16 -24.78
C THR A 36 12.39 -14.06 -25.20
N ASP A 37 12.04 -14.03 -26.49
CA ASP A 37 11.01 -14.89 -27.07
C ASP A 37 11.48 -16.32 -27.38
N LYS A 38 12.67 -16.73 -26.96
CA LYS A 38 13.15 -18.12 -27.10
C LYS A 38 12.48 -19.06 -26.11
N ALA A 39 12.07 -20.25 -26.54
CA ALA A 39 11.45 -21.22 -25.66
C ALA A 39 12.33 -21.52 -24.42
N ILE A 40 11.72 -21.48 -23.23
CA ILE A 40 12.42 -21.77 -21.97
C ILE A 40 12.58 -23.29 -21.81
N THR A 41 13.80 -23.72 -21.56
CA THR A 41 14.21 -25.11 -21.35
C THR A 41 15.04 -25.20 -20.07
N GLY A 42 15.19 -26.40 -19.50
CA GLY A 42 16.04 -26.59 -18.32
C GLY A 42 17.49 -26.15 -18.53
N ALA A 43 17.98 -26.14 -19.77
CA ALA A 43 19.34 -25.74 -20.10
C ALA A 43 19.53 -24.22 -20.21
N ASN A 44 18.48 -23.45 -20.53
CA ASN A 44 18.58 -22.01 -20.78
C ASN A 44 17.89 -21.12 -19.73
N ILE A 45 17.12 -21.71 -18.80
CA ILE A 45 16.32 -20.96 -17.82
C ILE A 45 17.17 -19.99 -16.99
N ALA A 46 18.39 -20.39 -16.62
CA ALA A 46 19.28 -19.56 -15.79
C ALA A 46 19.79 -18.30 -16.52
N SER A 47 19.83 -18.30 -17.86
CA SER A 47 20.30 -17.17 -18.67
C SER A 47 19.16 -16.38 -19.31
N GLU A 48 18.01 -17.00 -19.52
CA GLU A 48 16.88 -16.40 -20.27
C GLU A 48 15.77 -15.85 -19.34
N VAL A 49 15.82 -16.16 -18.04
CA VAL A 49 14.86 -15.71 -17.03
C VAL A 49 15.56 -14.92 -15.94
N VAL A 50 15.08 -13.70 -15.71
CA VAL A 50 15.42 -12.91 -14.53
C VAL A 50 14.58 -13.41 -13.36
N PHE A 51 15.27 -13.83 -12.31
CA PHE A 51 14.67 -14.25 -11.05
C PHE A 51 14.81 -13.14 -10.01
N GLN A 52 13.71 -12.81 -9.34
CA GLN A 52 13.67 -11.84 -8.26
C GLN A 52 12.86 -12.39 -7.10
N GLN A 53 13.30 -12.06 -5.88
CA GLN A 53 12.57 -12.35 -4.66
C GLN A 53 12.23 -11.04 -3.97
N LEU A 54 10.99 -10.91 -3.52
CA LEU A 54 10.50 -9.70 -2.84
C LEU A 54 9.63 -10.10 -1.65
N ASP A 55 9.84 -9.45 -0.52
CA ASP A 55 9.01 -9.69 0.67
C ASP A 55 7.83 -8.70 0.71
N ALA A 56 6.63 -9.22 0.55
CA ALA A 56 5.37 -8.48 0.69
C ALA A 56 4.63 -8.83 1.99
N SER A 57 5.29 -9.50 2.93
CA SER A 57 4.72 -9.87 4.23
C SER A 57 4.34 -8.62 5.03
N GLY A 58 3.18 -8.65 5.69
CA GLY A 58 2.72 -7.54 6.53
C GLY A 58 2.48 -6.23 5.76
N GLY A 59 2.23 -6.28 4.45
CA GLY A 59 2.01 -5.07 3.64
C GLY A 59 3.28 -4.34 3.22
N ASN A 60 4.47 -4.89 3.52
CA ASN A 60 5.76 -4.22 3.31
C ASN A 60 6.26 -4.17 1.86
N LEU A 61 5.39 -4.40 0.87
CA LEU A 61 5.79 -4.47 -0.54
C LEU A 61 6.58 -3.23 -0.99
N VAL A 62 6.07 -2.03 -0.67
CA VAL A 62 6.70 -0.76 -1.03
C VAL A 62 8.05 -0.61 -0.34
N GLN A 63 8.14 -0.94 0.95
CA GLN A 63 9.40 -0.87 1.69
C GLN A 63 10.45 -1.84 1.14
N SER A 64 10.03 -3.05 0.78
CA SER A 64 10.92 -4.04 0.17
C SER A 64 11.43 -3.58 -1.19
N LEU A 65 10.60 -2.89 -1.98
CA LEU A 65 11.02 -2.29 -3.24
C LEU A 65 12.02 -1.15 -3.02
N VAL A 66 11.75 -0.23 -2.08
CA VAL A 66 12.68 0.85 -1.72
C VAL A 66 14.03 0.27 -1.28
N ASN A 67 14.02 -0.72 -0.38
CA ASN A 67 15.23 -1.41 0.06
C ASN A 67 15.98 -2.08 -1.09
N TYR A 68 15.27 -2.67 -2.06
CA TYR A 68 15.88 -3.28 -3.24
C TYR A 68 16.64 -2.23 -4.07
N PHE A 69 16.02 -1.07 -4.29
CA PHE A 69 16.66 0.01 -5.02
C PHE A 69 17.87 0.58 -4.27
N GLU A 70 17.72 0.90 -2.98
CA GLU A 70 18.79 1.49 -2.17
C GLU A 70 19.99 0.55 -2.00
N LYS A 71 19.74 -0.75 -1.78
CA LYS A 71 20.80 -1.70 -1.42
C LYS A 71 21.43 -2.39 -2.62
N LEU A 72 20.73 -2.51 -3.74
CA LEU A 72 21.21 -3.25 -4.91
C LEU A 72 21.25 -2.38 -6.16
N VAL A 73 20.12 -1.80 -6.57
CA VAL A 73 20.02 -1.13 -7.88
C VAL A 73 20.89 0.12 -7.95
N ILE A 74 20.78 1.02 -6.97
CA ILE A 74 21.54 2.28 -6.96
C ILE A 74 23.05 1.99 -6.94
N PRO A 75 23.59 1.17 -6.01
CA PRO A 75 25.02 0.84 -6.03
C PRO A 75 25.47 0.18 -7.35
N LEU A 76 24.64 -0.66 -7.95
CA LEU A 76 24.97 -1.31 -9.21
C LEU A 76 25.04 -0.30 -10.36
N LEU A 77 24.10 0.64 -10.42
CA LEU A 77 24.09 1.70 -11.43
C LEU A 77 25.23 2.70 -11.19
N GLU A 78 25.50 3.07 -9.94
CA GLU A 78 26.58 4.00 -9.58
C GLU A 78 27.95 3.47 -9.98
N ASN A 79 28.16 2.16 -9.90
CA ASN A 79 29.39 1.50 -10.32
C ASN A 79 29.36 1.03 -11.78
N ASN A 80 28.30 1.33 -12.53
CA ASN A 80 28.21 0.93 -13.93
C ASN A 80 29.17 1.78 -14.79
N GLU A 81 30.13 1.10 -15.43
CA GLU A 81 31.16 1.78 -16.24
C GLU A 81 30.66 2.13 -17.64
N ASP A 82 29.64 1.43 -18.13
CA ASP A 82 29.13 1.53 -19.50
C ASP A 82 27.66 1.98 -19.53
N TRP A 83 27.48 3.27 -19.78
CA TRP A 83 26.18 3.89 -20.04
C TRP A 83 25.95 4.12 -21.55
N GLY A 84 26.71 3.43 -22.40
CA GLY A 84 26.67 3.58 -23.85
C GLY A 84 27.07 4.99 -24.29
N THR A 85 26.22 5.64 -25.08
CA THR A 85 26.50 6.96 -25.66
C THR A 85 26.33 8.13 -24.67
N LEU A 86 25.76 7.87 -23.50
CA LEU A 86 25.38 8.92 -22.55
C LEU A 86 26.55 9.44 -21.73
N GLY A 87 27.71 8.77 -21.69
CA GLY A 87 28.84 9.16 -20.83
C GLY A 87 28.68 8.67 -19.39
N LYS A 88 29.47 9.14 -18.42
CA LYS A 88 29.46 8.63 -17.04
C LYS A 88 28.75 9.57 -16.06
N ILE A 89 28.41 9.06 -14.88
CA ILE A 89 27.92 9.83 -13.74
C ILE A 89 28.92 10.96 -13.43
N GLY A 90 28.41 12.17 -13.23
CA GLY A 90 29.18 13.40 -12.99
C GLY A 90 29.87 13.97 -14.23
N GLN A 91 29.76 13.30 -15.39
CA GLN A 91 30.31 13.77 -16.67
C GLN A 91 29.20 14.05 -17.70
N SER A 92 28.00 13.55 -17.44
CA SER A 92 26.85 13.67 -18.32
C SER A 92 25.64 14.17 -17.55
N ALA A 93 25.10 15.30 -18.00
CA ALA A 93 23.88 15.86 -17.43
C ALA A 93 22.70 14.88 -17.53
N ASP A 94 22.63 14.09 -18.60
CA ASP A 94 21.55 13.11 -18.81
C ASP A 94 21.62 11.97 -17.79
N VAL A 95 22.84 11.48 -17.51
CA VAL A 95 23.04 10.42 -16.50
C VAL A 95 22.76 10.97 -15.11
N ASP A 96 23.21 12.18 -14.81
CA ASP A 96 22.95 12.83 -13.52
C ASP A 96 21.45 13.08 -13.31
N GLU A 97 20.74 13.54 -14.33
CA GLU A 97 19.28 13.72 -14.31
C GLU A 97 18.54 12.39 -14.09
N PHE A 98 18.99 11.31 -14.74
CA PHE A 98 18.44 9.98 -14.51
C PHE A 98 18.51 9.56 -13.03
N PHE A 99 19.65 9.78 -12.35
CA PHE A 99 19.77 9.46 -10.92
C PHE A 99 18.91 10.36 -10.04
N ILE A 100 18.72 11.63 -10.41
CA ILE A 100 17.79 12.53 -9.72
C ILE A 100 16.37 11.95 -9.80
N GLU A 101 15.93 11.51 -10.98
CA GLU A 101 14.59 10.94 -11.16
C GLU A 101 14.42 9.59 -10.44
N VAL A 102 15.45 8.74 -10.38
CA VAL A 102 15.43 7.50 -9.58
C VAL A 102 15.26 7.82 -8.09
N ARG A 103 15.98 8.82 -7.55
CA ARG A 103 15.84 9.23 -6.14
C ARG A 103 14.47 9.83 -5.87
N ARG A 104 13.97 10.67 -6.79
CA ARG A 104 12.63 11.26 -6.69
C ARG A 104 11.52 10.22 -6.71
N TYR A 105 11.67 9.16 -7.50
CA TYR A 105 10.76 8.01 -7.49
C TYR A 105 10.77 7.29 -6.14
N MET A 106 11.94 7.13 -5.52
CA MET A 106 12.05 6.54 -4.18
C MET A 106 11.40 7.40 -3.11
N ASP A 107 11.62 8.72 -3.15
CA ASP A 107 10.95 9.65 -2.25
C ASP A 107 9.43 9.56 -2.38
N ALA A 108 8.92 9.50 -3.62
CA ALA A 108 7.49 9.36 -3.88
C ALA A 108 6.92 8.04 -3.33
N LEU A 109 7.66 6.93 -3.45
CA LEU A 109 7.26 5.64 -2.87
C LEU A 109 7.26 5.66 -1.34
N ASN A 110 8.28 6.26 -0.73
CA ASN A 110 8.34 6.42 0.73
C ASN A 110 7.19 7.30 1.24
N SER A 111 6.94 8.44 0.58
CA SER A 111 5.78 9.28 0.92
C SER A 111 4.45 8.55 0.72
N ALA A 112 4.30 7.76 -0.34
CA ALA A 112 3.09 6.95 -0.55
C ALA A 112 2.92 5.93 0.58
N ARG A 113 4.01 5.28 1.03
CA ARG A 113 3.99 4.37 2.17
C ARG A 113 3.55 5.07 3.46
N GLU A 114 4.17 6.20 3.80
CA GLU A 114 3.81 6.97 5.01
C GLU A 114 2.33 7.37 5.00
N ASN A 115 1.83 7.85 3.86
CA ASN A 115 0.42 8.20 3.68
C ASN A 115 -0.53 7.00 3.78
N MET A 116 -0.06 5.78 3.50
CA MET A 116 -0.86 4.55 3.62
C MET A 116 -0.81 3.97 5.03
N ASP A 117 0.32 4.10 5.73
CA ASP A 117 0.47 3.68 7.14
C ASP A 117 -0.38 4.55 8.08
N ASP A 118 -0.58 5.85 7.74
CA ASP A 118 -1.48 6.78 8.44
C ASP A 118 -2.96 6.63 8.06
N LYS A 119 -3.33 5.61 7.28
CA LYS A 119 -4.74 5.38 6.95
C LYS A 119 -5.51 4.99 8.22
N ILE A 120 -6.34 5.90 8.70
CA ILE A 120 -7.43 5.59 9.62
C ILE A 120 -8.37 4.64 8.89
N ASP A 121 -8.35 3.37 9.27
CA ASP A 121 -9.29 2.39 8.73
C ASP A 121 -10.66 2.65 9.36
N LEU A 122 -11.53 3.32 8.61
CA LEU A 122 -12.88 3.68 9.07
C LEU A 122 -13.81 2.46 9.13
N SER A 123 -13.45 1.34 8.49
CA SER A 123 -14.24 0.11 8.54
C SER A 123 -13.94 -0.66 9.84
N THR A 124 -14.51 -0.21 10.94
CA THR A 124 -14.67 -1.08 12.12
C THR A 124 -15.76 -2.11 11.83
N GLU A 125 -15.66 -3.30 12.45
CA GLU A 125 -16.71 -4.33 12.41
C GLU A 125 -18.10 -3.76 12.82
N GLU A 126 -18.11 -2.65 13.54
CA GLU A 126 -19.29 -1.91 13.98
C GLU A 126 -20.04 -1.22 12.83
N GLU A 127 -19.36 -0.71 11.78
CA GLU A 127 -20.03 -0.11 10.61
C GLU A 127 -20.81 -1.16 9.80
N ASN A 128 -20.28 -2.38 9.67
CA ASN A 128 -20.98 -3.47 8.99
C ASN A 128 -22.23 -3.91 9.78
N SER A 129 -22.17 -3.88 11.11
CA SER A 129 -23.34 -4.10 11.97
C SER A 129 -24.41 -3.03 11.72
N LEU A 130 -24.03 -1.76 11.61
CA LEU A 130 -24.96 -0.66 11.37
C LEU A 130 -25.65 -0.76 10.00
N VAL A 131 -24.93 -1.17 8.95
CA VAL A 131 -25.52 -1.37 7.60
C VAL A 131 -26.53 -2.52 7.59
N VAL A 132 -26.28 -3.59 8.36
CA VAL A 132 -27.21 -4.70 8.54
C VAL A 132 -28.44 -4.26 9.34
N GLN A 133 -28.26 -3.44 10.38
CA GLN A 133 -29.35 -2.83 11.16
C GLN A 133 -30.20 -1.86 10.31
N LEU A 134 -29.56 -1.06 9.44
CA LEU A 134 -30.22 -0.14 8.51
C LEU A 134 -31.11 -0.83 7.46
N SER A 135 -30.87 -2.11 7.20
CA SER A 135 -31.65 -2.92 6.25
C SER A 135 -32.92 -3.52 6.87
N ASN A 136 -33.09 -3.42 8.20
CA ASN A 136 -34.23 -3.94 8.94
C ASN A 136 -35.26 -2.83 9.24
N PRO A 137 -36.47 -2.85 8.65
CA PRO A 137 -37.48 -1.79 8.83
C PRO A 137 -37.95 -1.60 10.28
N ASN A 138 -37.76 -2.60 11.15
CA ASN A 138 -38.16 -2.52 12.55
C ASN A 138 -37.16 -1.74 13.43
N GLU A 139 -35.98 -1.40 12.90
CA GLU A 139 -34.94 -0.64 13.61
C GLU A 139 -34.93 0.86 13.23
N LEU A 140 -35.89 1.33 12.43
CA LEU A 140 -36.09 2.76 12.09
C LEU A 140 -36.03 3.72 13.29
N PRO A 141 -36.56 3.40 14.49
CA PRO A 141 -36.41 4.25 15.66
C PRO A 141 -34.98 4.30 16.22
N ASN A 142 -34.25 3.18 16.16
CA ASN A 142 -32.86 3.08 16.62
C ASN A 142 -31.88 3.76 15.64
N ILE A 143 -32.23 3.81 14.35
CA ILE A 143 -31.48 4.54 13.34
C ILE A 143 -31.40 6.04 13.70
N GLY A 144 -32.49 6.64 14.18
CA GLY A 144 -32.51 8.02 14.65
C GLY A 144 -31.50 8.27 15.78
N THR A 145 -31.44 7.34 16.75
CA THR A 145 -30.47 7.43 17.86
C THR A 145 -29.03 7.19 17.39
N SER A 146 -28.79 6.31 16.43
CA SER A 146 -27.46 6.09 15.86
C SER A 146 -26.95 7.31 15.08
N PHE A 147 -27.84 8.02 14.36
CA PHE A 147 -27.48 9.29 13.72
C PHE A 147 -27.14 10.38 14.75
N GLU A 148 -27.86 10.47 15.87
CA GLU A 148 -27.50 11.40 16.95
C GLU A 148 -26.13 11.08 17.57
N ILE A 149 -25.82 9.79 17.78
CA ILE A 149 -24.51 9.34 18.29
C ILE A 149 -23.39 9.69 17.29
N LEU A 150 -23.60 9.45 16.00
CA LEU A 150 -22.64 9.83 14.96
C LEU A 150 -22.42 11.35 14.91
N ILE A 151 -23.48 12.15 15.01
CA ILE A 151 -23.36 13.61 15.06
C ILE A 151 -22.57 14.08 16.28
N ASP A 152 -22.77 13.46 17.43
CA ASP A 152 -22.02 13.78 18.65
C ASP A 152 -20.53 13.40 18.52
N GLU A 153 -20.25 12.23 17.93
CA GLU A 153 -18.89 11.78 17.63
C GLU A 153 -18.16 12.74 16.67
N MET A 154 -18.86 13.26 15.65
CA MET A 154 -18.29 14.27 14.74
C MET A 154 -18.05 15.63 15.40
N ARG A 155 -18.67 15.88 16.55
CA ARG A 155 -18.47 17.10 17.36
C ARG A 155 -17.31 16.94 18.35
N THR A 156 -16.73 15.75 18.48
CA THR A 156 -15.59 15.52 19.39
C THR A 156 -14.41 16.45 19.08
N PRO A 157 -13.60 16.82 20.10
CA PRO A 157 -12.47 17.71 19.92
C PRO A 157 -11.44 17.22 18.89
N SER A 158 -11.27 15.90 18.79
CA SER A 158 -10.35 15.26 17.85
C SER A 158 -10.79 15.46 16.40
N VAL A 159 -12.08 15.23 16.10
CA VAL A 159 -12.62 15.44 14.74
C VAL A 159 -12.62 16.93 14.38
N GLN A 160 -12.94 17.82 15.33
CA GLN A 160 -12.88 19.27 15.12
C GLN A 160 -11.46 19.77 14.82
N ALA A 161 -10.42 19.19 15.43
CA ALA A 161 -9.03 19.54 15.14
C ALA A 161 -8.65 19.21 13.68
N VAL A 162 -9.07 18.05 13.17
CA VAL A 162 -8.88 17.64 11.77
C VAL A 162 -9.62 18.58 10.83
N ILE A 163 -10.88 18.94 11.16
CA ILE A 163 -11.67 19.90 10.38
C ILE A 163 -10.98 21.27 10.32
N MET A 164 -10.42 21.76 11.44
CA MET A 164 -9.68 23.03 11.47
C MET A 164 -8.42 22.99 10.61
N ALA A 165 -7.66 21.89 10.65
CA ALA A 165 -6.48 21.69 9.81
C ALA A 165 -6.85 21.69 8.31
N LEU A 166 -7.91 20.96 7.94
CA LEU A 166 -8.42 20.92 6.57
C LEU A 166 -8.96 22.28 6.09
N GLN A 167 -9.59 23.04 6.99
CA GLN A 167 -10.08 24.39 6.71
C GLN A 167 -8.93 25.38 6.53
N TYR A 168 -7.87 25.26 7.34
CA TYR A 168 -6.64 26.04 7.19
C TYR A 168 -5.97 25.74 5.84
N ALA A 169 -5.92 24.47 5.44
CA ALA A 169 -5.39 24.02 4.16
C ALA A 169 -6.29 24.31 2.94
N ARG A 170 -7.48 24.91 3.13
CA ARG A 170 -8.48 25.19 2.09
C ARG A 170 -8.86 23.95 1.25
N ALA A 171 -8.92 22.78 1.89
CA ALA A 171 -9.25 21.54 1.21
C ALA A 171 -10.65 21.57 0.58
N ARG A 172 -10.82 21.10 -0.65
CA ARG A 172 -12.12 21.12 -1.37
C ARG A 172 -13.21 20.33 -0.65
N ILE A 173 -12.82 19.29 0.09
CA ILE A 173 -13.72 18.38 0.81
C ILE A 173 -14.51 19.08 1.94
N ILE A 174 -14.01 20.19 2.47
CA ILE A 174 -14.68 20.95 3.54
C ILE A 174 -16.05 21.51 3.10
N LYS A 175 -16.21 21.79 1.80
CA LYS A 175 -17.46 22.32 1.24
C LYS A 175 -18.58 21.29 1.30
N TYR A 176 -18.27 20.04 0.96
CA TYR A 176 -19.21 18.92 1.00
C TYR A 176 -19.56 18.56 2.45
N TRP A 177 -18.56 18.55 3.33
CA TRP A 177 -18.75 18.34 4.77
C TRP A 177 -19.73 19.33 5.41
N ARG A 178 -19.62 20.63 5.09
CA ARG A 178 -20.57 21.64 5.59
C ARG A 178 -21.99 21.42 5.10
N GLN A 179 -22.16 20.94 3.87
CA GLN A 179 -23.49 20.63 3.34
C GLN A 179 -24.13 19.45 4.06
N LEU A 180 -23.36 18.40 4.35
CA LEU A 180 -23.85 17.21 5.07
C LEU A 180 -24.30 17.53 6.51
N VAL A 181 -23.53 18.36 7.22
CA VAL A 181 -23.86 18.74 8.61
C VAL A 181 -24.98 19.79 8.69
N SER A 182 -25.16 20.61 7.65
CA SER A 182 -26.19 21.67 7.62
C SER A 182 -27.60 21.19 7.24
N ILE A 183 -27.76 19.93 6.84
CA ILE A 183 -29.06 19.35 6.43
C ILE A 183 -29.88 18.86 7.66
N TYR A 184 -29.30 18.94 8.86
CA TYR A 184 -29.95 18.71 10.15
C TYR A 184 -29.77 19.93 11.06
#